data_AF-A0A1I8ATD3-F1
#
_entry.id   AF-A0A1I8ATD3-F1
#
_cell.length_a   1.000
_cell.length_b   1.000
_cell.length_c   1.000
_cell.angle_alpha   90.00
_cell.angle_beta   90.00
_cell.angle_gamma   90.00
#
_symmetry.space_group_name_H-M   'P 1'
#
loop_
_entity.id
_entity.type
_entity.pdbx_description
1 polymer ?
#
loop_
_entity_poly.entity_id
_entity_poly.type
_entity_poly.pdbx_seq_one_letter_code
_entity_poly.pdbx_strand_id
1 'polypeptide(L)'
;MNATEFVYGSELQGRGYATTTDLVFGYFTTIIGIVAFAGAILNFYLIKNLKVFHNAFGFFWAARTVGELGSDFVYGVYTGPITI
;
A
#
# COMPACT_ATOMS: atom_id res chain seq x y z
N MET A 1 20.87 -12.09 -37.02
CA MET A 1 21.01 -11.52 -35.67
C MET A 1 19.63 -11.49 -35.05
N ASN A 2 19.38 -12.32 -34.03
CA ASN A 2 18.09 -12.40 -33.36
C ASN A 2 18.03 -11.24 -32.34
N ALA A 3 17.45 -10.10 -32.74
CA ALA A 3 17.40 -8.88 -31.95
C ALA A 3 16.16 -8.87 -31.05
N THR A 4 16.09 -9.81 -30.11
CA THR A 4 15.12 -9.70 -29.01
C THR A 4 15.71 -8.74 -27.97
N GLU A 5 15.39 -7.45 -28.10
CA GLU A 5 15.62 -6.47 -27.04
C GLU A 5 14.62 -6.72 -25.92
N PHE A 6 14.97 -7.63 -24.99
CA PHE A 6 14.22 -7.74 -23.75
C PHE A 6 14.48 -6.47 -22.92
N VAL A 7 13.52 -5.54 -22.95
CA VAL A 7 13.52 -4.35 -22.09
C VAL A 7 12.90 -4.76 -20.75
N TYR A 8 13.75 -5.05 -19.78
CA TYR A 8 13.33 -5.39 -18.41
C TYR A 8 12.40 -4.29 -17.85
N GLY A 9 11.23 -4.70 -17.37
CA GLY A 9 10.18 -3.80 -16.88
C GLY A 9 9.10 -3.44 -17.91
N SER A 10 9.28 -3.78 -19.19
CA SER A 10 8.21 -3.63 -20.21
C SER A 10 7.01 -4.54 -19.92
N GLU A 11 7.22 -5.65 -19.22
CA GLU A 11 6.18 -6.55 -18.72
C GLU A 11 5.23 -5.89 -17.71
N LEU A 12 5.66 -4.83 -17.01
CA LEU A 12 4.84 -4.08 -16.06
C LEU A 12 3.98 -3.00 -16.76
N GLN A 13 4.24 -2.71 -18.03
CA GLN A 13 3.63 -1.61 -18.78
C GLN A 13 2.17 -1.88 -19.18
N GLY A 14 1.68 -3.10 -18.98
CA GLY A 14 0.29 -3.49 -19.25
C GLY A 14 -0.17 -3.09 -20.66
N ARG A 15 -1.21 -2.25 -20.73
CA ARG A 15 -1.78 -1.75 -22.00
C ARG A 15 -0.97 -0.62 -22.67
N GLY A 16 0.00 -0.02 -21.98
CA GLY A 16 0.83 1.06 -22.51
C GLY A 16 0.17 2.45 -22.62
N TYR A 17 -1.09 2.58 -22.22
CA TYR A 17 -1.80 3.86 -22.11
C TYR A 17 -2.81 3.80 -20.95
N ALA A 18 -2.99 4.92 -20.26
CA ALA A 18 -3.96 5.05 -19.17
C ALA A 18 -5.37 5.28 -19.73
N THR A 19 -6.36 4.55 -19.23
CA THR A 19 -7.78 4.87 -19.44
C THR A 19 -8.34 5.66 -18.28
N THR A 20 -9.49 6.32 -18.47
CA THR A 20 -10.20 7.02 -17.39
C THR A 20 -10.49 6.09 -16.20
N THR A 21 -10.77 4.82 -16.47
CA THR A 21 -11.01 3.81 -15.43
C THR A 21 -9.73 3.55 -14.62
N ASP A 22 -8.59 3.40 -15.28
CA ASP A 22 -7.30 3.15 -14.64
C ASP A 22 -6.89 4.33 -13.74
N LEU A 23 -7.11 5.56 -14.21
CA LEU A 23 -6.90 6.77 -13.40
C LEU A 23 -7.77 6.76 -12.13
N VAL A 24 -9.07 6.47 -12.28
CA VAL A 24 -10.01 6.43 -11.15
C VAL A 24 -9.55 5.39 -10.12
N PHE A 25 -9.26 4.16 -10.54
CA PHE A 25 -8.81 3.10 -9.64
C PHE A 25 -7.46 3.43 -9.00
N GLY A 26 -6.48 3.92 -9.77
CA GLY A 26 -5.16 4.28 -9.26
C GLY A 26 -5.23 5.36 -8.18
N TYR A 27 -6.03 6.42 -8.40
CA TYR A 27 -6.24 7.46 -7.39
C TYR A 27 -6.96 6.93 -6.15
N PHE A 28 -8.02 6.13 -6.31
CA PHE A 28 -8.74 5.55 -5.17
C PHE A 28 -7.83 4.65 -4.34
N THR A 29 -7.08 3.75 -4.98
CA THR A 29 -6.14 2.85 -4.30
C THR A 29 -5.05 3.63 -3.57
N THR A 30 -4.52 4.69 -4.18
CA THR A 30 -3.51 5.56 -3.55
C THR A 30 -4.09 6.27 -2.32
N ILE A 31 -5.28 6.87 -2.42
CA ILE A 31 -5.94 7.58 -1.33
C ILE A 31 -6.26 6.61 -0.18
N ILE A 32 -6.80 5.43 -0.49
CA ILE A 32 -7.11 4.40 0.52
C ILE A 32 -5.82 3.96 1.23
N GLY A 33 -4.73 3.74 0.50
CA GLY A 33 -3.42 3.40 1.09
C GLY A 33 -2.90 4.48 2.04
N ILE A 34 -3.01 5.77 1.66
CA ILE A 34 -2.59 6.89 2.53
C ILE A 34 -3.46 6.97 3.79
N VAL A 35 -4.77 6.82 3.67
CA VAL A 35 -5.71 6.87 4.81
C VAL A 35 -5.47 5.68 5.74
N ALA A 36 -5.29 4.48 5.20
CA ALA A 36 -4.98 3.28 5.96
C ALA A 36 -3.65 3.41 6.72
N PHE A 37 -2.62 3.95 6.06
CA PHE A 37 -1.32 4.24 6.68
C PHE A 37 -1.44 5.22 7.85
N ALA A 38 -2.23 6.31 7.70
CA ALA A 38 -2.50 7.24 8.78
C ALA A 38 -3.26 6.56 9.94
N GLY A 39 -4.21 5.68 9.63
CA GLY A 39 -4.91 4.85 10.61
C GLY A 39 -3.97 3.91 11.38
N ALA A 40 -2.99 3.30 10.70
CA ALA A 40 -1.99 2.45 11.32
C ALA A 40 -1.10 3.23 12.32
N ILE A 41 -0.70 4.46 11.97
CA ILE A 41 0.02 5.36 12.90
C ILE A 41 -0.85 5.66 14.14
N LEU A 42 -2.14 5.94 13.93
CA LEU A 42 -3.07 6.19 15.03
C LEU A 42 -3.22 4.96 15.94
N ASN A 43 -3.30 3.74 15.36
CA ASN A 43 -3.34 2.50 16.14
C ASN A 43 -2.11 2.37 17.03
N PHE A 44 -0.90 2.60 16.51
CA PHE A 44 0.31 2.58 17.34
C PHE A 44 0.30 3.65 18.43
N TYR A 45 -0.20 4.86 18.11
CA TYR A 45 -0.36 5.92 19.10
C TYR A 45 -1.28 5.49 20.25
N LEU A 46 -2.42 4.87 19.96
CA LEU A 46 -3.37 4.39 20.96
C LEU A 46 -2.77 3.28 21.83
N ILE A 47 -2.16 2.26 21.20
CA ILE A 47 -1.54 1.13 21.91
C ILE A 47 -0.40 1.62 22.82
N LYS A 48 0.39 2.61 22.37
CA LYS A 48 1.48 3.17 23.17
C LYS A 48 0.98 3.97 24.37
N ASN A 49 -0.04 4.81 24.20
CA ASN A 49 -0.44 5.79 25.21
C ASN A 49 -1.52 5.29 26.19
N LEU A 50 -2.33 4.31 25.81
CA LEU A 50 -3.42 3.80 26.66
C LEU A 50 -2.98 2.55 27.40
N LYS A 51 -2.88 2.64 28.74
CA LYS A 51 -2.49 1.54 29.62
C LYS A 51 -3.38 0.29 29.50
N VAL A 52 -4.63 0.47 29.07
CA VAL A 52 -5.56 -0.65 28.83
C VAL A 52 -5.08 -1.60 27.73
N PHE A 53 -4.19 -1.15 26.84
CA PHE A 53 -3.63 -1.95 25.75
C PHE A 53 -2.24 -2.52 26.06
N HIS A 54 -1.68 -2.31 27.25
CA HIS A 54 -0.40 -2.93 27.66
C HIS A 54 -0.61 -4.38 28.13
N ASN A 55 -1.18 -5.20 27.25
CA ASN A 55 -1.49 -6.60 27.47
C ASN A 55 -1.30 -7.39 26.17
N ALA A 56 -1.56 -8.71 26.23
CA ALA A 56 -1.43 -9.59 25.08
C ALA A 56 -2.30 -9.13 23.87
N PHE A 57 -3.49 -8.59 24.13
CA PHE A 57 -4.37 -8.07 23.07
C PHE A 57 -3.73 -6.89 22.34
N GLY A 58 -3.19 -5.89 23.06
CA GLY A 58 -2.51 -4.77 22.43
C GLY A 58 -1.25 -5.17 21.67
N PHE A 59 -0.54 -6.21 22.13
CA PHE A 59 0.59 -6.78 21.39
C PHE A 59 0.14 -7.41 20.06
N PHE A 60 -0.91 -8.24 20.05
CA PHE A 60 -1.44 -8.81 18.81
C PHE A 60 -2.00 -7.74 17.87
N TRP A 61 -2.63 -6.71 18.42
CA TRP A 61 -3.11 -5.59 17.63
C TRP A 61 -1.97 -4.80 17.00
N ALA A 62 -0.87 -4.56 17.73
CA ALA A 62 0.33 -3.94 17.18
C ALA A 62 0.96 -4.81 16.09
N ALA A 63 1.07 -6.12 16.30
CA ALA A 63 1.61 -7.05 15.31
C ALA A 63 0.78 -7.07 14.01
N ARG A 64 -0.56 -7.10 14.12
CA ARG A 64 -1.47 -6.91 12.98
C ARG A 64 -1.21 -5.59 12.26
N THR A 65 -1.09 -4.49 13.01
CA THR A 65 -0.87 -3.15 12.46
C THR A 65 0.46 -3.07 11.69
N VAL A 66 1.53 -3.76 12.14
CA VAL A 66 2.79 -3.85 11.38
C VAL A 66 2.58 -4.57 10.04
N GLY A 67 1.79 -5.65 10.03
CA GLY A 67 1.45 -6.36 8.80
C GLY A 67 0.66 -5.50 7.81
N GLU A 68 -0.34 -4.76 8.31
CA GLU A 68 -1.16 -3.84 7.51
C GLU A 68 -0.32 -2.68 6.93
N LEU A 69 0.60 -2.13 7.72
CA LEU A 69 1.44 -1.00 7.30
C LEU A 69 2.34 -1.37 6.10
N GLY A 70 2.80 -2.62 6.04
CA GLY A 70 3.53 -3.15 4.87
C GLY A 70 2.66 -3.16 3.61
N SER A 71 1.42 -3.63 3.70
CA SER A 71 0.49 -3.62 2.56
C SER A 71 0.08 -2.21 2.15
N ASP A 72 -0.21 -1.33 3.11
CA ASP A 72 -0.65 0.04 2.86
C ASP A 72 0.43 0.85 2.17
N PHE A 73 1.70 0.64 2.56
CA PHE A 73 2.84 1.24 1.90
C PHE A 73 2.91 0.82 0.42
N VAL A 74 2.79 -0.48 0.13
CA VAL A 74 2.80 -1.00 -1.25
C VAL A 74 1.63 -0.43 -2.05
N TYR A 75 0.42 -0.34 -1.47
CA TYR A 75 -0.72 0.25 -2.15
C TYR A 75 -0.51 1.74 -2.49
N GLY A 76 0.06 2.51 -1.57
CA GLY A 76 0.29 3.94 -1.74
C GLY A 76 1.44 4.28 -2.69
N VAL A 77 2.56 3.52 -2.65
CA VAL A 77 3.79 3.86 -3.40
C VAL A 77 3.99 3.08 -4.68
N TYR A 78 3.31 1.93 -4.84
CA TYR A 78 3.53 1.04 -5.98
C TYR A 78 2.23 0.76 -6.71
N THR A 79 1.25 0.11 -6.05
CA THR A 79 0.04 -0.38 -6.73
C THR A 79 -0.77 0.77 -7.33
N GLY A 80 -1.02 1.84 -6.56
CA GLY A 80 -1.72 3.02 -7.06
C GLY A 80 -0.99 3.72 -8.21
N PRO A 81 0.29 4.11 -8.03
CA PRO A 81 1.08 4.77 -9.07
C PRO A 81 1.28 3.96 -10.35
N ILE A 82 1.44 2.65 -10.28
CA ILE A 82 1.59 1.79 -11.49
C ILE A 82 0.27 1.59 -12.22
N THR A 83 -0.86 1.77 -11.52
CA THR A 83 -2.19 1.70 -12.16
C THR A 83 -2.48 2.95 -13.00
N ILE A 84 -1.78 4.07 -12.76
CA ILE A 84 -1.92 5.33 -13.50
C ILE A 84 -0.94 5.39 -14.66
#